data_AF-A0A7S3VW52-F1
#
_entry.id   AF-A0A7S3VW52-F1
#
_cell.length_a   1.000
_cell.length_b   1.000
_cell.length_c   1.000
_cell.angle_alpha   90.00
_cell.angle_beta   90.00
_cell.angle_gamma   90.00
#
_symmetry.space_group_name_H-M   'P 1'
#
loop_
_entity.id
_entity.type
_entity.pdbx_description
1 polymer ?
#
loop_
_entity_poly.entity_id
_entity_poly.type
_entity_poly.pdbx_seq_one_letter_code
_entity_poly.pdbx_strand_id
1 'polypeptide(L)'
;SVFTMSKSLVACYGLPRPQGGASVDGAHPDNPVARLPEGLYDVVTVMSASGALTDVAKLGEAAKRAKAGGSVEVREVVWAWPSAEGRPPAAVAPALQSLRAARVGDIRTAESLRRAVVYAGLSPSGTSVRPLAAPELRAAAEAAYPALASQAAAGAAEAHDALTALAAALAPHLALGVVVALLLEGDH
;
A
#
# COMPACT_ATOMS: atom_id res chain seq x y z
N SER A 1 -37.23 3.55 -5.09
CA SER A 1 -36.03 2.82 -4.61
C SER A 1 -34.96 3.82 -4.27
N VAL A 2 -34.60 3.92 -2.98
CA VAL A 2 -33.44 4.71 -2.56
C VAL A 2 -32.21 3.90 -2.99
N PHE A 3 -31.47 4.38 -3.98
CA PHE A 3 -30.13 3.86 -4.25
C PHE A 3 -29.27 4.18 -3.03
N THR A 4 -29.11 3.22 -2.12
CA THR A 4 -28.13 3.34 -1.05
C THR A 4 -26.77 3.35 -1.73
N MET A 5 -26.18 4.55 -1.90
CA MET A 5 -24.82 4.65 -2.42
C MET A 5 -23.89 3.85 -1.52
N SER A 6 -23.17 2.90 -2.10
CA SER A 6 -22.16 2.14 -1.37
C SER A 6 -21.13 3.11 -0.79
N LYS A 7 -20.90 3.01 0.52
CA LYS A 7 -19.93 3.84 1.23
C LYS A 7 -18.58 3.15 1.18
N SER A 8 -17.65 3.74 0.44
CA SER A 8 -16.26 3.27 0.36
C SER A 8 -15.32 4.23 1.08
N LEU A 9 -14.35 3.68 1.79
CA LEU A 9 -13.25 4.41 2.42
C LEU A 9 -11.93 3.97 1.77
N VAL A 10 -11.06 4.93 1.47
CA VAL A 10 -9.69 4.67 1.03
C VAL A 10 -8.69 5.30 2.00
N ALA A 11 -7.87 4.49 2.66
CA ALA A 11 -6.74 4.94 3.47
C ALA A 11 -5.46 4.85 2.64
N CYS A 12 -4.89 5.99 2.27
CA CYS A 12 -3.70 6.09 1.45
C CYS A 12 -2.46 6.31 2.32
N TYR A 13 -1.55 5.35 2.32
CA TYR A 13 -0.25 5.38 2.99
C TYR A 13 0.84 5.57 1.93
N GLY A 14 1.00 6.81 1.47
CA GLY A 14 2.00 7.18 0.45
C GLY A 14 1.64 6.86 -0.99
N LEU A 15 0.61 6.07 -1.28
CA LEU A 15 0.09 5.91 -2.65
C LEU A 15 -0.83 7.08 -3.06
N PRO A 16 -0.90 7.41 -4.37
CA PRO A 16 -1.81 8.44 -4.87
C PRO A 16 -3.27 8.13 -4.51
N ARG A 17 -4.03 9.17 -4.17
CA ARG A 17 -5.46 9.04 -3.89
C ARG A 17 -6.20 8.67 -5.19
N PRO A 18 -7.10 7.68 -5.16
CA PRO A 18 -7.96 7.41 -6.29
C PRO A 18 -8.89 8.61 -6.54
N GLN A 19 -9.28 8.82 -7.79
CA GLN A 19 -10.24 9.85 -8.15
C GLN A 19 -11.64 9.41 -7.73
N GLY A 20 -12.27 10.14 -6.82
CA GLY A 20 -13.62 9.88 -6.30
C GLY A 20 -13.65 9.03 -5.02
N GLY A 21 -14.70 9.22 -4.22
CA GLY A 21 -14.89 8.56 -2.93
C GLY A 21 -14.22 9.26 -1.75
N ALA A 22 -14.46 8.76 -0.53
CA ALA A 22 -13.82 9.28 0.68
C ALA A 22 -12.40 8.71 0.80
N SER A 23 -11.38 9.56 0.75
CA SER A 23 -9.98 9.17 0.90
C SER A 23 -9.28 9.96 2.01
N VAL A 24 -8.46 9.29 2.81
CA VAL A 24 -7.66 9.90 3.88
C VAL A 24 -6.18 9.57 3.72
N ASP A 25 -5.31 10.50 4.13
CA ASP A 25 -3.88 10.25 4.18
C ASP A 25 -3.53 9.52 5.50
N GLY A 26 -3.32 8.22 5.40
CA GLY A 26 -2.97 7.36 6.54
C GLY A 26 -1.55 7.55 7.05
N ALA A 27 -0.66 8.19 6.27
CA ALA A 27 0.70 8.48 6.71
C ALA A 27 0.78 9.73 7.62
N HIS A 28 -0.32 10.47 7.78
CA HIS A 28 -0.37 11.65 8.64
C HIS A 28 -0.19 11.26 10.12
N PRO A 29 0.61 12.00 10.91
CA PRO A 29 0.90 11.69 12.32
C PRO A 29 -0.36 11.59 13.21
N ASP A 30 -1.44 12.26 12.82
CA ASP A 30 -2.73 12.24 13.54
C ASP A 30 -3.60 11.00 13.30
N ASN A 31 -3.17 10.07 12.45
CA ASN A 31 -3.88 8.83 12.08
C ASN A 31 -5.39 9.06 11.81
N PRO A 32 -5.74 9.76 10.72
CA PRO A 32 -7.12 10.16 10.44
C PRO A 32 -8.08 8.98 10.24
N VAL A 33 -7.56 7.79 9.90
CA VAL A 33 -8.34 6.55 9.76
C VAL A 33 -9.01 6.19 11.09
N ALA A 34 -8.28 6.32 12.20
CA ALA A 34 -8.75 5.95 13.54
C ALA A 34 -9.90 6.84 14.07
N ARG A 35 -10.15 8.01 13.46
CA ARG A 35 -11.18 8.97 13.90
C ARG A 35 -12.51 8.85 13.18
N LEU A 36 -12.60 8.01 12.16
CA LEU A 36 -13.82 7.78 11.39
C LEU A 36 -14.87 6.98 12.22
N PRO A 37 -16.09 6.78 11.72
CA PRO A 37 -17.01 5.83 12.33
C PRO A 37 -16.59 4.39 12.03
N GLU A 38 -16.73 3.49 13.01
CA GLU A 38 -16.60 2.04 12.83
C GLU A 38 -17.87 1.46 12.17
N GLY A 39 -17.73 0.33 11.47
CA GLY A 39 -18.85 -0.42 10.92
C GLY A 39 -19.69 0.29 9.84
N LEU A 40 -19.17 1.35 9.22
CA LEU A 40 -19.95 2.22 8.33
C LEU A 40 -19.77 1.89 6.84
N TYR A 41 -18.60 1.41 6.44
CA TYR A 41 -18.21 1.32 5.04
C TYR A 41 -18.43 -0.10 4.50
N ASP A 42 -18.95 -0.22 3.28
CA ASP A 42 -19.09 -1.51 2.60
C ASP A 42 -17.73 -2.06 2.17
N VAL A 43 -16.83 -1.15 1.77
CA VAL A 43 -15.49 -1.45 1.28
C VAL A 43 -14.51 -0.48 1.94
N VAL A 44 -13.48 -1.03 2.58
CA VAL A 44 -12.34 -0.26 3.07
C VAL A 44 -11.10 -0.68 2.27
N THR A 45 -10.54 0.25 1.51
CA THR A 45 -9.29 0.03 0.80
C THR A 45 -8.13 0.64 1.59
N VAL A 46 -7.13 -0.16 1.92
CA VAL A 46 -5.86 0.31 2.47
C VAL A 46 -4.81 0.25 1.37
N MET A 47 -4.25 1.38 0.99
CA MET A 47 -3.27 1.50 -0.09
C MET A 47 -1.92 1.91 0.47
N SER A 48 -0.84 1.21 0.13
CA SER A 48 0.50 1.53 0.64
C SER A 48 1.60 1.52 -0.42
N ALA A 49 2.46 2.53 -0.38
CA ALA A 49 3.60 2.67 -1.29
C ALA A 49 4.81 1.85 -0.84
N SER A 50 4.80 1.30 0.38
CA SER A 50 5.82 0.36 0.88
C SER A 50 5.33 -0.41 2.11
N GLY A 51 5.90 -1.59 2.37
CA GLY A 51 5.57 -2.38 3.57
C GLY A 51 5.87 -1.68 4.91
N ALA A 52 6.70 -0.63 4.90
CA ALA A 52 7.00 0.19 6.08
C ALA A 52 5.83 1.08 6.52
N LEU A 53 4.92 1.42 5.61
CA LEU A 53 3.85 2.38 5.89
C LEU A 53 2.59 1.70 6.45
N THR A 54 2.49 0.36 6.37
CA THR A 54 1.35 -0.46 6.77
C THR A 54 1.75 -1.70 7.58
N ASP A 55 1.61 -1.60 8.90
CA ASP A 55 1.75 -2.73 9.82
C ASP A 55 0.40 -3.41 10.12
N VAL A 56 0.45 -4.50 10.87
CA VAL A 56 -0.73 -5.29 11.28
C VAL A 56 -1.74 -4.46 12.08
N ALA A 57 -1.28 -3.53 12.93
CA ALA A 57 -2.15 -2.72 13.76
C ALA A 57 -2.93 -1.71 12.91
N LYS A 58 -2.28 -1.06 11.93
CA LYS A 58 -2.95 -0.15 10.97
C LYS A 58 -3.98 -0.87 10.11
N LEU A 59 -3.67 -2.10 9.67
CA LEU A 59 -4.62 -2.93 8.92
C LEU A 59 -5.84 -3.29 9.77
N GLY A 60 -5.63 -3.73 11.02
CA GLY A 60 -6.72 -3.99 11.96
C GLY A 60 -7.57 -2.75 12.24
N GLU A 61 -6.94 -1.59 12.42
CA GLU A 61 -7.64 -0.33 12.70
C GLU A 61 -8.50 0.14 11.51
N ALA A 62 -7.99 -0.01 10.28
CA ALA A 62 -8.75 0.26 9.07
C ALA A 62 -9.91 -0.75 8.90
N ALA A 63 -9.69 -2.03 9.24
CA ALA A 63 -10.71 -3.06 9.11
C ALA A 63 -11.95 -2.80 9.97
N LYS A 64 -11.81 -2.23 11.17
CA LYS A 64 -12.93 -1.82 12.03
C LYS A 64 -13.89 -0.83 11.36
N ARG A 65 -13.45 -0.14 10.30
CA ARG A 65 -14.28 0.81 9.56
C ARG A 65 -15.25 0.13 8.61
N ALA A 66 -14.93 -1.09 8.18
CA ALA A 66 -15.84 -1.85 7.35
C ALA A 66 -16.97 -2.43 8.20
N LYS A 67 -18.18 -2.45 7.63
CA LYS A 67 -19.37 -3.06 8.23
C LYS A 67 -19.27 -4.59 8.23
N ALA A 68 -20.06 -5.25 9.07
CA ALA A 68 -20.23 -6.71 9.00
C ALA A 68 -20.74 -7.14 7.60
N GLY A 69 -20.16 -8.21 7.05
CA GLY A 69 -20.40 -8.64 5.67
C GLY A 69 -19.76 -7.74 4.61
N GLY A 70 -19.02 -6.70 5.01
CA GLY A 70 -18.23 -5.85 4.12
C GLY A 70 -16.89 -6.48 3.73
N SER A 71 -16.07 -5.70 3.04
CA SER A 71 -14.76 -6.14 2.56
C SER A 71 -13.64 -5.14 2.88
N VAL A 72 -12.45 -5.69 3.08
CA VAL A 72 -11.20 -4.93 3.20
C VAL A 72 -10.32 -5.29 2.02
N GLU A 73 -9.90 -4.28 1.26
CA GLU A 73 -8.96 -4.44 0.15
C GLU A 73 -7.62 -3.83 0.52
N VAL A 74 -6.57 -4.63 0.60
CA VAL A 74 -5.21 -4.17 0.87
C VAL A 74 -4.42 -4.14 -0.42
N ARG A 75 -4.03 -2.95 -0.85
CA ARG A 75 -3.18 -2.69 -2.01
C ARG A 75 -1.81 -2.25 -1.52
N GLU A 76 -0.75 -2.94 -1.91
CA GLU A 76 0.59 -2.55 -1.52
C GLU A 76 1.57 -2.73 -2.66
N VAL A 77 2.54 -1.83 -2.74
CA VAL A 77 3.72 -2.02 -3.59
C VAL A 77 4.53 -3.21 -3.05
N VAL A 78 4.62 -4.25 -3.87
CA VAL A 78 5.31 -5.49 -3.56
C VAL A 78 6.40 -5.78 -4.58
N TRP A 79 7.32 -6.67 -4.23
CA TRP A 79 8.21 -7.27 -5.21
C TRP A 79 7.43 -8.10 -6.23
N ALA A 80 7.74 -7.92 -7.51
CA ALA A 80 7.12 -8.64 -8.63
C ALA A 80 7.58 -10.11 -8.74
N TRP A 81 8.50 -10.56 -7.89
CA TRP A 81 9.07 -11.92 -7.95
C TRP A 81 8.27 -12.93 -7.10
N PRO A 82 8.24 -14.21 -7.52
CA PRO A 82 7.44 -15.24 -6.87
C PRO A 82 8.04 -15.81 -5.57
N SER A 83 9.16 -15.29 -5.08
CA SER A 83 9.87 -15.93 -3.95
C SER A 83 9.22 -15.63 -2.61
N ALA A 84 8.87 -16.69 -1.88
CA ALA A 84 8.41 -16.68 -0.49
C ALA A 84 9.44 -16.08 0.50
N GLU A 85 10.72 -16.03 0.11
CA GLU A 85 11.84 -15.65 0.99
C GLU A 85 12.06 -14.14 1.13
N GLY A 86 11.27 -13.30 0.45
CA GLY A 86 11.31 -11.85 0.64
C GLY A 86 12.62 -11.17 0.21
N ARG A 87 13.52 -11.89 -0.49
CA ARG A 87 14.76 -11.30 -1.01
C ARG A 87 14.67 -11.00 -2.49
N PRO A 88 15.21 -9.85 -2.94
CA PRO A 88 15.39 -9.60 -4.36
C PRO A 88 16.31 -10.69 -4.98
N PRO A 89 16.01 -11.19 -6.19
CA PRO A 89 16.89 -12.07 -6.94
C PRO A 89 18.30 -11.50 -6.98
N ALA A 90 19.30 -12.35 -6.80
CA ALA A 90 20.72 -11.96 -6.80
C ALA A 90 21.15 -11.16 -8.05
N ALA A 91 20.43 -11.31 -9.17
CA ALA A 91 20.66 -10.57 -10.42
C ALA A 91 20.28 -9.07 -10.33
N VAL A 92 19.34 -8.71 -9.44
CA VAL A 92 18.89 -7.33 -9.22
C VAL A 92 19.57 -6.72 -7.99
N ALA A 93 20.23 -7.56 -7.20
CA ALA A 93 20.98 -7.17 -6.03
C ALA A 93 22.04 -6.09 -6.32
N PRO A 94 22.82 -6.04 -7.43
CA PRO A 94 23.80 -4.96 -7.59
C PRO A 94 23.17 -3.58 -7.79
N ALA A 95 22.18 -3.46 -8.69
CA ALA A 95 21.48 -2.20 -8.92
C ALA A 95 20.66 -1.77 -7.69
N LEU A 96 19.98 -2.71 -7.01
CA LEU A 96 19.25 -2.44 -5.76
C LEU A 96 20.17 -2.27 -4.54
N GLN A 97 21.36 -2.87 -4.50
CA GLN A 97 22.38 -2.67 -3.45
C GLN A 97 23.11 -1.35 -3.63
N SER A 98 23.33 -0.88 -4.86
CA SER A 98 23.74 0.49 -5.12
C SER A 98 22.64 1.46 -4.67
N LEU A 99 21.38 1.10 -4.88
CA LEU A 99 20.19 1.79 -4.39
C LEU A 99 19.83 1.40 -2.94
N ARG A 100 20.83 1.38 -2.05
CA ARG A 100 20.79 1.04 -0.61
C ARG A 100 19.88 1.99 0.21
N ALA A 101 18.65 2.20 -0.21
CA ALA A 101 17.67 2.98 0.51
C ALA A 101 17.20 2.22 1.75
N ALA A 102 17.11 2.94 2.86
CA ALA A 102 16.72 2.40 4.16
C ALA A 102 15.37 1.66 4.15
N ARG A 103 14.48 1.99 3.20
CA ARG A 103 13.10 1.47 3.14
C ARG A 103 12.82 0.50 1.98
N VAL A 104 13.76 0.31 1.05
CA VAL A 104 13.58 -0.67 -0.06
C VAL A 104 13.55 -2.10 0.48
N GLY A 105 14.30 -2.37 1.56
CA GLY A 105 14.27 -3.64 2.27
C GLY A 105 12.93 -3.95 2.97
N ASP A 106 12.07 -2.94 3.16
CA ASP A 106 10.76 -3.08 3.81
C ASP A 106 9.66 -3.50 2.81
N ILE A 107 9.96 -3.54 1.51
CA ILE A 107 9.01 -3.99 0.48
C ILE A 107 8.78 -5.50 0.61
N ARG A 108 7.52 -5.89 0.75
CA ARG A 108 7.10 -7.29 0.92
C ARG A 108 6.89 -7.98 -0.43
N THR A 109 6.80 -9.29 -0.43
CA THR A 109 6.24 -10.07 -1.55
C THR A 109 4.72 -10.14 -1.42
N ALA A 110 4.02 -10.47 -2.52
CA ALA A 110 2.56 -10.65 -2.48
C ALA A 110 2.11 -11.71 -1.46
N GLU A 111 2.90 -12.77 -1.28
CA GLU A 111 2.63 -13.80 -0.28
C GLU A 111 2.81 -13.28 1.15
N SER A 112 3.88 -12.51 1.41
CA SER A 112 4.10 -11.87 2.71
C SER A 112 3.02 -10.84 3.03
N LEU A 113 2.52 -10.10 2.03
CA LEU A 113 1.35 -9.24 2.17
C LEU A 113 0.12 -10.03 2.58
N ARG A 114 -0.19 -11.14 1.88
CA ARG A 114 -1.29 -12.03 2.24
C ARG A 114 -1.16 -12.55 3.67
N ARG A 115 0.04 -12.96 4.11
CA ARG A 115 0.29 -13.38 5.50
C ARG A 115 0.02 -12.26 6.50
N ALA A 116 0.43 -11.03 6.20
CA ALA A 116 0.16 -9.90 7.07
C ALA A 116 -1.34 -9.60 7.23
N VAL A 117 -2.13 -9.78 6.16
CA VAL A 117 -3.60 -9.68 6.22
C VAL A 117 -4.17 -10.77 7.14
N VAL A 118 -3.68 -12.01 7.05
CA VAL A 118 -4.08 -13.09 7.97
C VAL A 118 -3.70 -12.76 9.41
N TYR A 119 -2.49 -12.24 9.66
CA TYR A 119 -2.06 -11.85 11.00
C TYR A 119 -2.81 -10.65 11.57
N ALA A 120 -3.46 -9.86 10.72
CA ALA A 120 -4.41 -8.81 11.14
C ALA A 120 -5.81 -9.37 11.48
N GLY A 121 -5.98 -10.69 11.49
CA GLY A 121 -7.25 -11.35 11.80
C GLY A 121 -8.26 -11.34 10.64
N LEU A 122 -7.81 -10.97 9.43
CA LEU A 122 -8.68 -10.91 8.25
C LEU A 122 -8.59 -12.21 7.46
N SER A 123 -9.71 -12.60 6.85
CA SER A 123 -9.80 -13.80 6.00
C SER A 123 -9.66 -13.43 4.51
N PRO A 124 -8.49 -13.67 3.86
CA PRO A 124 -8.30 -13.33 2.46
C PRO A 124 -9.19 -14.20 1.57
N SER A 125 -10.00 -13.56 0.72
CA SER A 125 -10.85 -14.18 -0.30
C SER A 125 -10.21 -14.19 -1.68
N GLY A 126 -9.22 -13.31 -1.93
CA GLY A 126 -8.52 -13.23 -3.20
C GLY A 126 -7.17 -12.55 -3.09
N THR A 127 -6.26 -12.88 -4.00
CA THR A 127 -4.96 -12.21 -4.16
C THR A 127 -4.66 -12.05 -5.63
N SER A 128 -4.25 -10.86 -6.03
CA SER A 128 -3.82 -10.56 -7.40
C SER A 128 -2.59 -9.68 -7.41
N VAL A 129 -1.85 -9.72 -8.52
CA VAL A 129 -0.65 -8.90 -8.73
C VAL A 129 -0.76 -8.27 -10.12
N ARG A 130 -0.51 -6.97 -10.20
CA ARG A 130 -0.46 -6.25 -11.49
C ARG A 130 0.75 -5.34 -11.58
N PRO A 131 1.19 -4.97 -12.79
CA PRO A 131 2.17 -3.90 -12.96
C PRO A 131 1.72 -2.59 -12.29
N LEU A 132 2.67 -1.82 -11.79
CA LEU A 132 2.42 -0.49 -11.25
C LEU A 132 2.24 0.53 -12.37
N ALA A 133 1.34 1.48 -12.16
CA ALA A 133 1.23 2.67 -12.98
C ALA A 133 2.34 3.67 -12.63
N ALA A 134 2.67 4.58 -13.56
CA ALA A 134 3.68 5.63 -13.34
C ALA A 134 3.55 6.39 -12.01
N PRO A 135 2.37 6.86 -11.57
CA PRO A 135 2.25 7.57 -10.29
C PRO A 135 2.45 6.66 -9.08
N GLU A 136 2.17 5.36 -9.19
CA GLU A 136 2.41 4.38 -8.11
C GLU A 136 3.91 4.07 -7.99
N LEU A 137 4.62 3.98 -9.12
CA LEU A 137 6.09 3.85 -9.14
C LEU A 137 6.78 5.08 -8.56
N ARG A 138 6.28 6.27 -8.89
CA ARG A 138 6.78 7.54 -8.32
C ARG A 138 6.61 7.56 -6.80
N ALA A 139 5.43 7.20 -6.32
CA ALA A 139 5.15 7.08 -4.90
C ALA A 139 6.04 6.03 -4.20
N ALA A 140 6.29 4.89 -4.83
CA ALA A 140 7.20 3.87 -4.31
C ALA A 140 8.64 4.40 -4.17
N ALA A 141 9.12 5.14 -5.18
CA ALA A 141 10.44 5.78 -5.13
C ALA A 141 10.51 6.85 -4.02
N GLU A 142 9.48 7.67 -3.86
CA GLU A 142 9.42 8.68 -2.80
C GLU A 142 9.38 8.05 -1.40
N ALA A 143 8.62 6.97 -1.22
CA ALA A 143 8.57 6.21 0.03
C ALA A 143 9.91 5.53 0.36
N ALA A 144 10.63 5.07 -0.67
CA ALA A 144 11.97 4.49 -0.52
C ALA A 144 13.03 5.56 -0.14
N TYR A 145 12.88 6.79 -0.64
CA TYR A 145 13.84 7.89 -0.54
C TYR A 145 13.21 9.18 0.02
N PRO A 146 12.80 9.21 1.31
CA PRO A 146 12.08 10.35 1.87
C PRO A 146 12.88 11.66 1.87
N ALA A 147 14.20 11.60 2.00
CA ALA A 147 15.06 12.80 1.92
C ALA A 147 15.05 13.41 0.51
N LEU A 148 15.10 12.56 -0.52
CA LEU A 148 15.03 12.99 -1.92
C LEU A 148 13.63 13.48 -2.28
N ALA A 149 12.59 12.82 -1.76
CA ALA A 149 11.19 13.26 -1.89
C ALA A 149 10.97 14.66 -1.28
N SER A 150 11.53 14.91 -0.10
CA SER A 150 11.47 16.22 0.55
C SER A 150 12.14 17.32 -0.29
N GLN A 151 13.31 17.04 -0.87
CA GLN A 151 14.00 17.99 -1.76
C GLN A 151 13.22 18.25 -3.06
N ALA A 152 12.64 17.21 -3.66
CA ALA A 152 11.81 17.35 -4.85
C ALA A 152 10.52 18.16 -4.55
N ALA A 153 9.91 17.95 -3.38
CA ALA A 153 8.76 18.73 -2.91
C ALA A 153 9.12 20.21 -2.65
N ALA A 154 10.37 20.48 -2.26
CA ALA A 154 10.93 21.83 -2.14
C ALA A 154 11.30 22.46 -3.51
N GLY A 155 11.06 21.77 -4.63
CA GLY A 155 11.27 22.28 -5.98
C GLY A 155 12.65 22.00 -6.58
N ALA A 156 13.47 21.15 -5.95
CA ALA A 156 14.78 20.78 -6.51
C ALA A 156 14.60 19.89 -7.75
N ALA A 157 14.98 20.40 -8.92
CA ALA A 157 14.87 19.69 -10.20
C ALA A 157 15.70 18.39 -10.21
N GLU A 158 16.94 18.43 -9.72
CA GLU A 158 17.80 17.24 -9.65
C GLU A 158 17.17 16.12 -8.81
N ALA A 159 16.50 16.47 -7.70
CA ALA A 159 15.81 15.50 -6.87
C ALA A 159 14.58 14.92 -7.58
N HIS A 160 13.86 15.75 -8.35
CA HIS A 160 12.74 15.30 -9.17
C HIS A 160 13.20 14.30 -10.24
N ASP A 161 14.25 14.62 -10.98
CA ASP A 161 14.81 13.78 -12.03
C ASP A 161 15.37 12.47 -11.47
N ALA A 162 16.09 12.53 -10.35
CA ALA A 162 16.59 11.35 -9.67
C ALA A 162 15.46 10.40 -9.25
N LEU A 163 14.37 10.90 -8.66
CA LEU A 163 13.22 10.08 -8.31
C LEU A 163 12.51 9.48 -9.55
N THR A 164 12.49 10.19 -10.68
CA THR A 164 11.94 9.67 -11.94
C THR A 164 12.81 8.55 -12.50
N ALA A 165 14.13 8.71 -12.49
CA ALA A 165 15.08 7.67 -12.88
C ALA A 165 14.98 6.44 -11.95
N LEU A 166 14.84 6.65 -10.64
CA LEU A 166 14.61 5.59 -9.67
C LEU A 166 13.31 4.84 -9.93
N ALA A 167 12.21 5.54 -10.18
CA ALA A 167 10.93 4.93 -10.51
C ALA A 167 11.04 4.06 -11.77
N ALA A 168 11.75 4.52 -12.80
CA ALA A 168 12.00 3.75 -14.01
C ALA A 168 12.88 2.50 -13.76
N ALA A 169 13.92 2.63 -12.94
CA ALA A 169 14.79 1.51 -12.56
C ALA A 169 14.06 0.44 -11.72
N LEU A 170 13.10 0.87 -10.89
CA LEU A 170 12.30 -0.03 -10.05
C LEU A 170 11.11 -0.68 -10.79
N ALA A 171 10.63 -0.07 -11.88
CA ALA A 171 9.48 -0.54 -12.65
C ALA A 171 9.46 -2.04 -13.00
N PRO A 172 10.56 -2.66 -13.48
CA PRO A 172 10.55 -4.10 -13.82
C PRO A 172 10.59 -5.03 -12.59
N HIS A 173 10.69 -4.47 -11.38
CA HIS A 173 10.92 -5.22 -10.15
C HIS A 173 9.78 -5.09 -9.15
N LEU A 174 8.93 -4.07 -9.32
CA LEU A 174 7.81 -3.78 -8.43
C LEU A 174 6.48 -4.04 -9.12
N ALA A 175 5.51 -4.44 -8.32
CA ALA A 175 4.14 -4.66 -8.72
C ALA A 175 3.18 -4.13 -7.65
N LEU A 176 1.92 -3.94 -8.00
CA LEU A 176 0.87 -3.75 -7.01
C LEU A 176 0.29 -5.11 -6.63
N GLY A 177 0.51 -5.51 -5.38
CA GLY A 177 -0.17 -6.65 -4.77
C GLY A 177 -1.51 -6.19 -4.22
N VAL A 178 -2.57 -6.93 -4.51
CA VAL A 178 -3.92 -6.67 -3.99
C VAL A 178 -4.42 -7.91 -3.28
N VAL A 179 -4.78 -7.77 -2.01
CA VAL A 179 -5.40 -8.81 -1.20
C VAL A 179 -6.77 -8.33 -0.77
N VAL A 180 -7.82 -9.08 -1.14
CA VAL A 180 -9.18 -8.80 -0.71
C VAL A 180 -9.50 -9.75 0.45
N ALA A 181 -10.04 -9.21 1.53
CA ALA A 181 -10.53 -9.97 2.67
C ALA A 181 -11.99 -9.64 2.95
N LEU A 182 -12.76 -10.66 3.34
CA LEU A 182 -14.16 -10.51 3.74
C LEU A 182 -14.25 -10.46 5.26
N LEU A 183 -15.11 -9.60 5.77
CA LEU A 183 -15.48 -9.60 7.18
C LEU A 183 -16.69 -10.51 7.34
N LEU A 184 -16.48 -11.66 7.98
CA LEU A 184 -17.55 -12.61 8.24
C LEU A 184 -18.55 -12.02 9.24
N GLU A 185 -19.84 -12.31 9.06
CA GLU A 185 -20.87 -11.99 10.04
C GLU A 185 -20.62 -12.81 11.31
N GLY A 186 -19.86 -12.26 12.27
CA GLY A 186 -19.56 -12.95 13.54
C GLY A 186 -18.28 -12.53 14.26
N ASP A 187 -17.37 -11.79 13.62
CA ASP A 187 -16.12 -11.32 14.24
C ASP A 187 -16.34 -9.99 15.00
N HIS A 188 -17.10 -10.02 16.09
CA HIS A 188 -17.20 -8.93 17.08
C HIS A 188 -17.14 -9.48 18.50
#